data_AF-A0A2T2Z8C4-F1
#
_entry.id   AF-A0A2T2Z8C4-F1
#
_cell.length_a   1.000
_cell.length_b   1.000
_cell.length_c   1.000
_cell.angle_alpha   90.00
_cell.angle_beta   90.00
_cell.angle_gamma   90.00
#
_symmetry.space_group_name_H-M   'P 1'
#
loop_
_entity.id
_entity.type
_entity.pdbx_description
1 polymer ?
#
loop_
_entity_poly.entity_id
_entity_poly.type
_entity_poly.pdbx_seq_one_letter_code
_entity_poly.pdbx_strand_id
1 'polypeptide(L)'
;MTVISDKITDIAGLGETDNVVFETITIRDNIGETAIVTTRRHSYAPGEDGTFTTDDLDPGPARVRVGLSTYNIEIPDTSDAIRLMPLIEAALPMPPAETAAAVHNFGGVSGMKAVTQSWWDSNPHDPATFYIVLPD
;
A
#
# COMPACT_ATOMS: atom_id res chain seq x y z
N MET A 1 -6.36 -2.54 -20.24
CA MET A 1 -5.23 -3.46 -20.57
C MET A 1 -3.95 -2.69 -20.31
N THR A 2 -2.98 -3.29 -19.64
CA THR A 2 -1.88 -2.56 -19.00
C THR A 2 -0.55 -3.30 -19.15
N VAL A 3 0.49 -2.57 -19.57
CA VAL A 3 1.85 -3.11 -19.69
C VAL A 3 2.68 -2.72 -18.46
N ILE A 4 3.37 -3.69 -17.88
CA ILE A 4 4.32 -3.46 -16.79
C ILE A 4 5.73 -3.66 -17.36
N SER A 5 6.59 -2.65 -17.20
CA SER A 5 7.98 -2.67 -17.65
C SER A 5 8.89 -2.16 -16.54
N ASP A 6 9.87 -2.97 -16.15
CA ASP A 6 10.78 -2.62 -15.08
C ASP A 6 12.13 -3.34 -15.24
N LYS A 7 13.13 -2.90 -14.47
CA LYS A 7 14.45 -3.52 -14.37
C LYS A 7 14.64 -4.07 -12.97
N ILE A 8 14.95 -5.37 -12.89
CA ILE A 8 15.23 -6.07 -11.64
C ILE A 8 16.70 -6.49 -11.65
N THR A 9 17.41 -6.10 -10.60
CA THR A 9 18.81 -6.48 -10.40
C THR A 9 19.02 -7.06 -9.01
N ASP A 10 20.00 -7.94 -8.88
CA ASP A 10 20.45 -8.45 -7.58
C ASP A 10 21.25 -7.39 -6.80
N ILE A 11 21.71 -7.77 -5.61
CA ILE A 11 22.54 -6.89 -4.76
C ILE A 11 23.93 -6.58 -5.36
N ALA A 12 24.40 -7.39 -6.31
CA ALA A 12 25.62 -7.15 -7.07
C ALA A 12 25.39 -6.26 -8.31
N GLY A 13 24.14 -5.86 -8.59
CA GLY A 13 23.76 -5.06 -9.75
C GLY A 13 23.68 -5.86 -11.05
N LEU A 14 23.72 -7.19 -10.97
CA LEU A 14 23.51 -8.07 -12.12
C LEU A 14 22.01 -8.21 -12.38
N GLY A 15 21.63 -8.36 -13.66
CA GLY A 15 20.25 -8.62 -14.03
C GLY A 15 19.71 -9.87 -13.34
N GLU A 16 18.50 -9.79 -12.80
CA GLU A 16 17.82 -10.97 -12.27
C GLU A 16 17.63 -12.01 -13.37
N THR A 17 17.85 -13.28 -13.04
CA THR A 17 17.72 -14.40 -13.99
C THR A 17 16.44 -15.19 -13.80
N ASP A 18 15.80 -15.04 -12.63
CA ASP A 18 14.52 -15.68 -12.34
C ASP A 18 13.36 -14.99 -13.08
N ASN A 19 12.41 -15.79 -13.55
CA ASN A 19 11.19 -15.29 -14.19
C ASN A 19 10.33 -14.49 -13.21
N VAL A 20 9.83 -13.34 -13.67
CA VAL A 20 8.74 -12.60 -13.03
C VAL A 20 7.42 -13.23 -13.45
N VAL A 21 6.63 -13.70 -12.49
CA VAL A 21 5.39 -14.42 -12.77
C VAL A 21 4.19 -13.62 -12.32
N PHE A 22 3.22 -13.43 -13.22
CA PHE A 22 1.93 -12.81 -12.95
C PHE A 22 0.80 -13.84 -13.08
N GLU A 23 -0.16 -13.79 -12.17
CA GLU A 23 -1.39 -14.57 -12.24
C GLU A 23 -2.51 -13.86 -11.49
N THR A 24 -3.78 -14.18 -11.78
CA THR A 24 -4.88 -13.86 -10.88
C THR A 24 -5.19 -15.04 -9.98
N ILE A 25 -5.67 -14.78 -8.76
CA ILE A 25 -6.00 -15.80 -7.77
C ILE A 25 -7.42 -16.34 -7.97
N THR A 26 -8.29 -15.55 -8.61
CA THR A 26 -9.70 -15.88 -8.82
C THR A 26 -10.08 -15.74 -10.29
N ILE A 27 -10.95 -16.62 -10.78
CA ILE A 27 -11.59 -16.43 -12.07
C ILE A 27 -12.52 -15.21 -11.97
N ARG A 28 -12.44 -14.30 -12.94
CA ARG A 28 -13.26 -13.09 -12.99
C ARG A 28 -13.52 -12.67 -14.44
N ASP A 29 -14.53 -11.86 -14.66
CA ASP A 29 -14.69 -11.17 -15.93
C ASP A 29 -13.55 -10.15 -16.12
N ASN A 30 -13.19 -9.90 -17.38
CA ASN A 30 -12.31 -8.81 -17.73
C ASN A 30 -13.02 -7.47 -17.52
N ILE A 31 -12.28 -6.36 -17.47
CA ILE A 31 -12.87 -5.04 -17.16
C ILE A 31 -13.99 -4.61 -18.12
N GLY A 32 -13.98 -5.12 -19.35
CA GLY A 32 -15.00 -4.85 -20.37
C GLY A 32 -16.17 -5.86 -20.40
N GLU A 33 -16.18 -6.88 -19.53
CA GLU A 33 -17.19 -7.96 -19.50
C GLU A 33 -17.37 -8.71 -20.84
N THR A 34 -16.30 -8.77 -21.64
CA THR A 34 -16.27 -9.45 -22.95
C THR A 34 -15.60 -10.82 -22.91
N ALA A 35 -14.85 -11.12 -21.84
CA ALA A 35 -14.08 -12.35 -21.70
C ALA A 35 -13.85 -12.71 -20.22
N ILE A 36 -13.50 -13.97 -19.98
CA ILE A 36 -13.17 -14.48 -18.64
C ILE A 36 -11.65 -14.51 -18.46
N VAL A 37 -11.16 -13.86 -17.41
CA VAL A 37 -9.78 -13.95 -16.94
C VAL A 37 -9.63 -15.20 -16.08
N THR A 38 -8.74 -16.10 -16.49
CA THR A 38 -8.47 -17.37 -15.78
C THR A 38 -7.21 -17.25 -14.92
N THR A 39 -7.02 -18.18 -13.98
CA THR A 39 -5.87 -18.22 -13.05
C THR A 39 -4.59 -18.74 -13.71
N ARG A 40 -4.43 -18.58 -15.03
CA ARG A 40 -3.24 -19.02 -15.74
C ARG A 40 -2.05 -18.14 -15.37
N ARG A 41 -0.90 -18.77 -15.18
CA ARG A 41 0.37 -18.08 -14.92
C ARG A 41 0.99 -17.59 -16.21
N HIS A 42 1.43 -16.34 -16.20
CA HIS A 42 2.22 -15.71 -17.25
C HIS A 42 3.61 -15.41 -16.68
N SER A 43 4.64 -15.97 -17.31
CA SER A 43 6.03 -15.85 -16.86
C SER A 43 6.81 -15.01 -17.86
N TYR A 44 7.51 -14.00 -17.36
CA TYR A 44 8.34 -13.09 -18.14
C TYR A 44 9.78 -13.22 -17.67
N ALA A 45 10.66 -13.68 -18.57
CA ALA A 45 12.09 -13.78 -18.30
C ALA A 45 12.72 -12.39 -18.48
N PRO A 46 13.44 -11.86 -17.48
CA PRO A 46 14.24 -10.65 -17.66
C PRO A 46 15.35 -10.87 -18.71
N GLY A 47 15.73 -9.81 -19.42
CA GLY A 47 16.90 -9.79 -20.29
C GLY A 47 18.21 -9.81 -19.49
N GLU A 48 19.35 -9.86 -20.19
CA GLU A 48 20.69 -9.85 -19.55
C GLU A 48 20.93 -8.64 -18.64
N ASP A 49 20.28 -7.52 -18.93
CA ASP A 49 20.36 -6.29 -18.15
C ASP A 49 19.34 -6.24 -16.99
N GLY A 50 18.55 -7.30 -16.79
CA GLY A 50 17.49 -7.40 -15.79
C GLY A 50 16.18 -6.75 -16.19
N THR A 51 16.07 -6.20 -17.40
CA THR A 51 14.84 -5.55 -17.87
C THR A 51 13.83 -6.61 -18.30
N PHE A 52 12.59 -6.50 -17.82
CA PHE A 52 11.46 -7.29 -18.31
C PHE A 52 10.33 -6.36 -18.75
N THR A 53 9.48 -6.85 -19.65
CA THR A 53 8.26 -6.15 -20.08
C THR A 53 7.18 -7.18 -20.28
N THR A 54 6.00 -6.95 -19.71
CA THR A 54 4.86 -7.84 -19.86
C THR A 54 4.14 -7.58 -21.18
N ASP A 55 3.29 -8.53 -21.58
CA ASP A 55 2.23 -8.21 -22.56
C ASP A 55 1.14 -7.36 -21.88
N ASP A 56 0.07 -7.07 -22.63
CA ASP A 56 -1.14 -6.44 -22.10
C ASP A 56 -1.80 -7.32 -21.04
N LEU A 57 -1.67 -6.90 -19.77
CA LEU A 57 -2.35 -7.55 -18.65
C LEU A 57 -3.74 -6.94 -18.45
N ASP A 58 -4.70 -7.78 -18.05
CA ASP A 58 -6.04 -7.31 -17.74
C ASP A 58 -6.06 -6.57 -16.39
N PRO A 59 -6.66 -5.36 -16.30
CA PRO A 59 -6.75 -4.61 -15.05
C PRO A 59 -7.48 -5.36 -13.95
N GLY A 60 -7.08 -5.14 -12.69
CA GLY A 60 -7.71 -5.72 -11.51
C GLY A 60 -6.75 -6.48 -10.60
N PRO A 61 -7.29 -7.24 -9.64
CA PRO A 61 -6.49 -7.95 -8.64
C PRO A 61 -5.62 -9.05 -9.27
N ALA A 62 -4.33 -8.99 -8.98
CA ALA A 62 -3.33 -9.94 -9.46
C ALA A 62 -2.31 -10.29 -8.36
N ARG A 63 -1.50 -11.29 -8.66
CA ARG A 63 -0.39 -11.73 -7.84
C ARG A 63 0.86 -11.73 -8.70
N VAL A 64 1.91 -11.09 -8.20
CA VAL A 64 3.23 -11.09 -8.82
C VAL A 64 4.20 -11.86 -7.94
N ARG A 65 5.05 -12.68 -8.57
CA ARG A 65 6.16 -13.38 -7.93
C ARG A 65 7.47 -12.93 -8.55
N VAL A 66 8.40 -12.51 -7.70
CA VAL A 66 9.77 -12.13 -8.06
C VAL A 66 10.71 -12.95 -7.16
N GLY A 67 11.51 -13.82 -7.78
CA GLY A 67 12.31 -14.81 -7.04
C GLY A 67 11.43 -15.68 -6.11
N LEU A 68 11.73 -15.65 -4.82
CA LEU A 68 10.99 -16.36 -3.77
C LEU A 68 9.84 -15.56 -3.15
N SER A 69 9.75 -14.26 -3.44
CA SER A 69 8.76 -13.37 -2.85
C SER A 69 7.51 -13.27 -3.71
N THR A 70 6.36 -13.17 -3.05
CA THR A 70 5.05 -13.05 -3.70
C THR A 70 4.28 -11.87 -3.13
N TYR A 71 3.71 -11.04 -4.00
CA TYR A 71 2.97 -9.83 -3.66
C TYR A 71 1.61 -9.83 -4.34
N ASN A 72 0.56 -9.42 -3.62
CA ASN A 72 -0.78 -9.24 -4.19
C ASN A 72 -0.90 -7.79 -4.64
N ILE A 73 -1.01 -7.53 -5.93
CA ILE A 73 -1.03 -6.17 -6.50
C ILE A 73 -2.36 -5.89 -7.19
N GLU A 74 -2.69 -4.62 -7.35
CA GLU A 74 -3.78 -4.18 -8.21
C GLU A 74 -3.19 -3.67 -9.54
N ILE A 75 -3.57 -4.28 -10.66
CA ILE A 75 -3.16 -3.79 -11.99
C ILE A 75 -4.12 -2.66 -12.38
N PRO A 76 -3.66 -1.41 -12.51
CA PRO A 76 -4.54 -0.29 -12.87
C PRO A 76 -4.99 -0.42 -14.32
N ASP A 77 -6.11 0.19 -14.70
CA ASP A 77 -6.50 0.31 -16.10
C ASP A 77 -5.84 1.55 -16.72
N THR A 78 -4.74 1.33 -17.45
CA THR A 78 -4.00 2.39 -18.12
C THR A 78 -3.34 1.87 -19.39
N SER A 79 -3.32 2.71 -20.44
CA SER A 79 -2.61 2.42 -21.68
C SER A 79 -1.10 2.65 -21.58
N ASP A 80 -0.63 3.28 -20.51
CA ASP A 80 0.79 3.60 -20.33
C ASP A 80 1.56 2.44 -19.70
N ALA A 81 2.83 2.28 -20.09
CA ALA A 81 3.72 1.35 -19.43
C ALA A 81 4.07 1.84 -18.02
N ILE A 82 3.87 0.99 -17.01
CA ILE A 82 4.08 1.34 -15.60
C ILE A 82 5.18 0.50 -14.95
N ARG A 83 5.77 1.06 -13.88
CA ARG A 83 6.79 0.40 -13.05
C ARG A 83 6.15 -0.60 -12.09
N LEU A 84 6.86 -1.68 -11.77
CA LEU A 84 6.37 -2.73 -10.88
C LEU A 84 6.45 -2.32 -9.41
N MET A 85 7.55 -1.69 -8.98
CA MET A 85 7.78 -1.41 -7.56
C MET A 85 6.67 -0.56 -6.91
N PRO A 86 6.16 0.53 -7.54
CA PRO A 86 5.05 1.30 -6.97
C PRO A 86 3.78 0.47 -6.72
N LEU A 87 3.50 -0.55 -7.54
CA LEU A 87 2.36 -1.45 -7.34
C LEU A 87 2.58 -2.37 -6.13
N ILE A 88 3.82 -2.81 -5.92
CA ILE A 88 4.20 -3.61 -4.75
C ILE A 88 4.09 -2.77 -3.47
N GLU A 89 4.57 -1.53 -3.48
CA GLU A 89 4.51 -0.63 -2.33
C GLU A 89 3.06 -0.31 -1.94
N ALA A 90 2.20 -0.02 -2.93
CA ALA A 90 0.78 0.23 -2.70
C ALA A 90 0.04 -0.98 -2.12
N ALA A 91 0.55 -2.19 -2.38
CA ALA A 91 0.01 -3.44 -1.88
C ALA A 91 0.47 -3.82 -0.47
N LEU A 92 1.46 -3.13 0.10
CA LEU A 92 1.92 -3.43 1.45
C LEU A 92 0.82 -3.10 2.47
N PRO A 93 0.64 -3.93 3.51
CA PRO A 93 -0.32 -3.63 4.55
C PRO A 93 0.01 -2.28 5.17
N MET A 94 -0.96 -1.38 5.19
CA MET A 94 -0.83 -0.11 5.88
C MET A 94 -0.48 -0.44 7.34
N PRO A 95 0.53 0.23 7.94
CA PRO A 95 0.82 0.01 9.35
C PRO A 95 -0.47 0.19 10.16
N PRO A 96 -0.70 -0.65 11.18
CA PRO A 96 -1.88 -0.53 12.00
C PRO A 96 -2.00 0.92 12.45
N ALA A 97 -3.14 1.54 12.15
CA ALA A 97 -3.41 2.87 12.66
C ALA A 97 -3.18 2.81 14.17
N GLU A 98 -2.29 3.66 14.70
CA GLU A 98 -2.16 3.83 16.13
C GLU A 98 -3.51 4.30 16.64
N THR A 99 -4.36 3.37 17.05
CA THR A 99 -5.58 3.69 17.78
C THR A 99 -5.11 4.37 19.04
N ALA A 100 -5.37 5.68 19.16
CA ALA A 100 -5.12 6.44 20.38
C ALA A 100 -5.59 5.59 21.56
N ALA A 101 -4.63 5.10 22.35
CA ALA A 101 -4.93 4.24 23.48
C ALA A 101 -5.86 5.03 24.41
N ALA A 102 -6.98 4.43 24.82
CA ALA A 102 -7.86 5.02 25.81
C ALA A 102 -7.02 5.38 27.05
N VAL A 103 -6.92 6.68 27.35
CA VAL A 103 -6.23 7.15 28.55
C VAL A 103 -7.13 6.81 29.74
N HIS A 104 -6.74 5.80 30.52
CA HIS A 104 -7.43 5.48 31.76
C HIS A 104 -7.00 6.45 32.86
N ASN A 105 -7.96 7.20 33.39
CA ASN A 105 -7.77 7.99 34.60
C ASN A 105 -7.78 7.06 35.83
N PHE A 106 -6.60 6.76 36.39
CA PHE A 106 -6.45 5.99 37.63
C PHE A 106 -6.73 6.82 38.91
N GLY A 107 -7.58 7.85 38.80
CA GLY A 107 -7.94 8.76 39.90
C GLY A 107 -7.02 9.99 40.03
N GLY A 108 -6.19 10.28 39.03
CA GLY A 108 -5.30 11.45 39.02
C GLY A 108 -5.94 12.74 38.52
N VAL A 109 -7.08 12.64 37.81
CA VAL A 109 -7.82 13.78 37.28
C VAL A 109 -9.19 13.84 37.96
N SER A 110 -9.48 14.96 38.62
CA SER A 110 -10.75 15.25 39.29
C SER A 110 -11.82 15.81 38.34
N GLY A 111 -11.43 16.31 37.17
CA GLY A 111 -12.35 16.80 36.15
C GLY A 111 -11.67 17.07 34.81
N MET A 112 -12.47 17.15 33.74
CA MET A 112 -12.00 17.53 32.40
C MET A 112 -12.73 18.78 31.93
N LYS A 113 -12.00 19.75 31.34
CA LYS A 113 -12.60 20.97 30.79
C LYS A 113 -12.00 21.33 29.44
N ALA A 114 -12.85 21.59 28.45
CA ALA A 114 -12.44 22.20 27.19
C ALA A 114 -12.45 23.73 27.34
N VAL A 115 -11.37 24.39 26.93
CA VAL A 115 -11.17 25.84 27.07
C VAL A 115 -10.51 26.39 25.82
N THR A 116 -10.70 27.67 25.53
CA THR A 116 -10.01 28.33 24.43
C THR A 116 -8.59 28.74 24.84
N GLN A 117 -7.69 28.96 23.87
CA GLN A 117 -6.33 29.45 24.11
C GLN A 117 -6.35 30.77 24.91
N SER A 118 -7.20 31.71 24.50
CA SER A 118 -7.43 32.97 25.23
C SER A 118 -7.86 32.79 26.69
N TRP A 119 -8.67 31.76 26.99
CA TRP A 119 -9.07 31.45 28.37
C TRP A 119 -7.92 30.82 29.15
N TRP A 120 -7.17 29.90 28.53
CA TRP A 120 -6.03 29.22 29.15
C TRP A 120 -4.99 30.24 29.62
N ASP A 121 -4.60 31.17 28.77
CA ASP A 121 -3.55 32.15 29.10
C ASP A 121 -3.99 33.15 30.19
N SER A 122 -5.30 33.35 30.37
CA SER A 122 -5.87 34.38 31.25
C SER A 122 -6.31 33.88 32.63
N ASN A 123 -6.35 32.56 32.87
CA ASN A 123 -6.94 31.98 34.07
C ASN A 123 -5.95 31.06 34.80
N PRO A 124 -5.99 30.99 36.14
CA PRO A 124 -5.22 30.00 36.89
C PRO A 124 -5.71 28.57 36.59
N HIS A 125 -4.78 27.63 36.50
CA HIS A 125 -5.07 26.22 36.18
C HIS A 125 -5.09 25.36 37.43
N ASP A 126 -6.15 24.57 37.60
CA ASP A 126 -6.23 23.58 38.66
C ASP A 126 -5.39 22.35 38.28
N PRO A 127 -4.35 21.98 39.04
CA PRO A 127 -3.50 20.84 38.73
C PRO A 127 -4.24 19.48 38.77
N ALA A 128 -5.41 19.41 39.40
CA ALA A 128 -6.24 18.20 39.40
C ALA A 128 -7.20 18.13 38.20
N THR A 129 -7.27 19.15 37.35
CA THR A 129 -8.17 19.20 36.20
C THR A 129 -7.37 19.04 34.89
N PHE A 130 -7.84 18.15 34.02
CA PHE A 130 -7.28 18.00 32.68
C PHE A 130 -7.95 18.99 31.72
N TYR A 131 -7.15 19.83 31.07
CA TYR A 131 -7.65 20.85 30.16
C TYR A 131 -7.37 20.48 28.71
N ILE A 132 -8.41 20.55 27.87
CA ILE A 132 -8.30 20.47 26.42
C ILE A 132 -8.31 21.91 25.90
N VAL A 133 -7.15 22.42 25.52
CA VAL A 133 -7.02 23.78 24.98
C VAL A 133 -7.29 23.75 23.48
N LEU A 134 -8.33 24.46 23.06
CA LEU A 134 -8.73 24.60 21.67
C LEU A 134 -8.22 25.94 21.14
N PRO A 135 -7.81 26.03 19.86
CA PRO A 135 -7.53 27.30 19.23
C PRO A 135 -8.78 28.19 19.23
N ASP A 136 -8.58 29.51 19.31
CA ASP A 136 -9.68 30.49 19.18
C ASP A 136 -10.31 30.46 17.77
#